data_AF-A0AAV6UTZ1-F1
#
_entry.id   AF-A0AAV6UTZ1-F1
#
_cell.length_a   1.000
_cell.length_b   1.000
_cell.length_c   1.000
_cell.angle_alpha   90.00
_cell.angle_beta   90.00
_cell.angle_gamma   90.00
#
_symmetry.space_group_name_H-M   'P 1'
#
loop_
_entity.id
_entity.type
_entity.pdbx_description
1 polymer ?
#
loop_
_entity_poly.entity_id
_entity_poly.type
_entity_poly.pdbx_seq_one_letter_code
_entity_poly.pdbx_strand_id
1 'polypeptide(L)'
;MIMKHSSPLSERNEPSEPGSREWLHHISASARRRAEVLHTKQRREKLRRRRMVRRREYQRLRNMVPSIAAKPLVSKVTVIEEAIRYIDYLHSALLTRLRTKGLPNCLRGVDVDVSRLSLEDMKALVCQLVQKNSQLKKQPAAPSPPPSPVSFFERSRHTPPSYLTSRRLPKRT
;
A
#
# COMPACT_ATOMS: atom_id res chain seq x y z
N MET A 1 41.09 65.29 64.79
CA MET A 1 41.09 64.07 65.63
C MET A 1 39.63 63.67 65.80
N ILE A 2 39.06 62.53 65.37
CA ILE A 2 39.47 61.14 65.13
C ILE A 2 38.47 60.62 64.05
N MET A 3 38.89 60.21 62.85
CA MET A 3 39.14 58.84 62.35
C MET A 3 38.02 57.77 62.43
N LYS A 4 37.65 57.27 61.22
CA LYS A 4 37.25 55.88 60.82
C LYS A 4 35.87 55.41 61.32
N HIS A 5 35.02 54.76 60.52
CA HIS A 5 35.14 53.49 59.76
C HIS A 5 34.19 53.51 58.52
N SER A 6 34.58 53.07 57.31
CA SER A 6 34.52 51.68 56.78
C SER A 6 33.15 51.02 56.97
N SER A 7 32.42 50.45 56.00
CA SER A 7 32.71 49.96 54.65
C SER A 7 31.36 49.53 53.97
N PRO A 8 31.36 49.08 52.70
CA PRO A 8 30.23 49.12 51.74
C PRO A 8 29.46 47.78 51.59
N LEU A 9 28.60 47.70 50.57
CA LEU A 9 28.07 46.51 49.83
C LEU A 9 26.54 46.34 49.85
N SER A 10 25.92 46.63 48.70
CA SER A 10 25.22 45.59 47.92
C SER A 10 24.60 46.19 46.65
N GLU A 11 25.43 46.41 45.63
CA GLU A 11 24.94 46.38 44.26
C GLU A 11 24.57 44.93 43.94
N ARG A 12 23.26 44.64 43.93
CA ARG A 12 22.74 43.40 43.34
C ARG A 12 22.90 43.52 41.83
N ASN A 13 24.04 43.08 41.33
CA ASN A 13 24.16 42.64 39.94
C ASN A 13 23.26 41.41 39.76
N GLU A 14 22.08 41.62 39.16
CA GLU A 14 21.34 40.55 38.51
C GLU A 14 22.17 40.07 37.31
N PRO A 15 22.67 38.82 37.29
CA PRO A 15 23.24 38.26 36.09
C PRO A 15 22.10 38.11 35.08
N SER A 16 22.04 39.05 34.13
CA SER A 16 21.37 38.79 32.86
C SER A 16 22.00 37.51 32.30
N GLU A 17 21.21 36.44 32.26
CA GLU A 17 21.55 35.13 31.73
C GLU A 17 21.14 35.09 30.23
N PRO A 18 21.98 35.55 29.28
CA PRO A 18 21.67 35.45 27.85
C PRO A 18 21.74 34.00 27.33
N GLY A 19 22.33 33.05 28.07
CA GLY A 19 22.59 31.69 27.59
C GLY A 19 21.37 30.75 27.54
N SER A 20 20.37 30.95 28.41
CA SER A 20 19.25 30.00 28.54
C SER A 20 18.24 30.06 27.38
N ARG A 21 18.09 31.21 26.70
CA ARG A 21 17.15 31.37 25.56
C ARG A 21 17.73 30.83 24.25
N GLU A 22 19.03 30.95 24.03
CA GLU A 22 19.71 30.47 22.82
C GLU A 22 19.72 28.94 22.75
N TRP A 23 19.96 28.26 23.87
CA TRP A 23 20.00 26.80 23.94
C TRP A 23 18.65 26.16 23.52
N LEU A 24 17.53 26.71 23.95
CA LEU A 24 16.19 26.28 23.54
C LEU A 24 15.95 26.47 22.02
N HIS A 25 16.50 27.54 21.44
CA HIS A 25 16.41 27.79 20.00
C HIS A 25 17.23 26.78 19.19
N HIS A 26 18.42 26.39 19.65
CA HIS A 26 19.24 25.35 19.03
C HIS A 26 18.61 23.95 19.12
N ILE A 27 17.96 23.63 20.23
CA ILE A 27 17.20 22.38 20.41
C ILE A 27 16.00 22.34 19.47
N SER A 28 15.23 23.43 19.37
CA SER A 28 14.10 23.51 18.46
C SER A 28 14.53 23.43 16.98
N ALA A 29 15.64 24.04 16.60
CA ALA A 29 16.20 23.92 15.25
C ALA A 29 16.64 22.49 14.92
N SER A 30 17.24 21.79 15.87
CA SER A 30 17.67 20.39 15.71
C SER A 30 16.49 19.42 15.71
N ALA A 31 15.41 19.71 16.45
CA ALA A 31 14.15 18.97 16.37
C ALA A 31 13.45 19.17 15.01
N ARG A 32 13.40 20.40 14.49
CA ARG A 32 12.85 20.72 13.16
C ARG A 32 13.59 19.96 12.05
N ARG A 33 14.92 20.00 12.04
CA ARG A 33 15.74 19.24 11.07
C ARG A 33 15.48 17.73 11.14
N ARG A 34 15.36 17.15 12.35
CA ARG A 34 15.04 15.73 12.52
C ARG A 34 13.64 15.39 11.97
N ALA A 35 12.64 16.23 12.23
CA ALA A 35 11.30 16.06 11.70
C ALA A 35 11.27 16.14 10.16
N GLU A 36 11.97 17.11 9.56
CA GLU A 36 12.08 17.26 8.09
C GLU A 36 12.72 16.04 7.42
N VAL A 37 13.78 15.49 8.01
CA VAL A 37 14.42 14.26 7.53
C VAL A 37 13.45 13.07 7.57
N LEU A 38 12.68 12.93 8.66
CA LEU A 38 11.67 11.88 8.79
C LEU A 38 10.55 12.04 7.75
N HIS A 39 10.02 13.26 7.55
CA HIS A 39 9.02 13.53 6.52
C HIS A 39 9.54 13.22 5.11
N THR A 40 10.79 13.59 4.81
CA THR A 40 11.43 13.30 3.54
C THR A 40 11.60 11.79 3.35
N LYS A 41 12.05 11.07 4.38
CA LYS A 41 12.18 9.60 4.37
C LYS A 41 10.82 8.93 4.14
N GLN A 42 9.77 9.40 4.83
CA GLN A 42 8.41 8.89 4.67
C GLN A 42 7.88 9.12 3.25
N ARG A 43 8.12 10.31 2.66
CA ARG A 43 7.76 10.62 1.28
C ARG A 43 8.48 9.71 0.28
N ARG A 44 9.78 9.50 0.46
CA ARG A 44 10.60 8.58 -0.37
C ARG A 44 10.09 7.14 -0.28
N GLU A 45 9.80 6.67 0.93
CA GLU A 45 9.26 5.33 1.16
C GLU A 45 7.87 5.15 0.51
N LYS A 46 6.98 6.14 0.64
CA LYS A 46 5.67 6.13 -0.03
C LYS A 46 5.81 6.05 -1.56
N LEU A 47 6.75 6.79 -2.14
CA LEU A 47 7.04 6.74 -3.58
C LEU A 47 7.60 5.37 -4.01
N ARG A 48 8.53 4.79 -3.24
CA ARG A 48 9.06 3.45 -3.47
C ARG A 48 7.96 2.40 -3.46
N ARG A 49 7.06 2.43 -2.47
CA ARG A 49 5.89 1.53 -2.39
C ARG A 49 4.99 1.68 -3.61
N ARG A 50 4.66 2.90 -4.02
CA ARG A 50 3.87 3.17 -5.24
C ARG A 50 4.54 2.60 -6.50
N ARG A 51 5.85 2.75 -6.64
CA ARG A 51 6.62 2.19 -7.78
C ARG A 51 6.57 0.66 -7.78
N MET A 52 6.73 0.03 -6.62
CA MET A 52 6.64 -1.43 -6.51
C MET A 52 5.25 -1.95 -6.88
N VAL A 53 4.18 -1.31 -6.40
CA VAL A 53 2.80 -1.68 -6.75
C VAL A 53 2.58 -1.56 -8.26
N ARG A 54 2.95 -0.43 -8.87
CA ARG A 54 2.83 -0.24 -10.32
C ARG A 54 3.60 -1.30 -11.12
N ARG A 55 4.80 -1.67 -10.67
CA ARG A 55 5.60 -2.73 -11.32
C ARG A 55 4.92 -4.09 -11.23
N ARG A 56 4.35 -4.43 -10.06
CA ARG A 56 3.61 -5.68 -9.85
C ARG A 56 2.34 -5.74 -10.70
N GLU A 57 1.55 -4.68 -10.72
CA GLU A 57 0.33 -4.62 -11.54
C GLU A 57 0.64 -4.70 -13.04
N TYR A 58 1.71 -4.02 -13.49
CA TYR A 58 2.17 -4.14 -14.88
C TYR A 58 2.56 -5.57 -15.23
N GLN A 59 3.35 -6.23 -14.38
CA GLN A 59 3.76 -7.61 -14.62
C GLN A 59 2.57 -8.56 -14.58
N ARG A 60 1.62 -8.33 -13.65
CA ARG A 60 0.39 -9.11 -13.56
C ARG A 60 -0.43 -9.00 -14.84
N LEU A 61 -0.66 -7.78 -15.34
CA LEU A 61 -1.38 -7.56 -16.60
C LEU A 61 -0.70 -8.30 -17.76
N ARG A 62 0.62 -8.16 -17.88
CA ARG A 62 1.39 -8.86 -18.92
C ARG A 62 1.22 -10.38 -18.86
N ASN A 63 1.24 -10.95 -17.66
CA ASN A 63 1.08 -12.40 -17.48
C ASN A 63 -0.35 -12.88 -17.78
N MET A 64 -1.37 -12.00 -17.69
CA MET A 64 -2.77 -12.36 -17.97
C MET A 64 -3.12 -12.32 -19.46
N VAL A 65 -2.34 -11.63 -20.28
CA VAL A 65 -2.62 -11.45 -21.71
C VAL A 65 -1.79 -12.45 -22.54
N PRO A 66 -2.41 -13.47 -23.16
CA PRO A 66 -1.70 -14.59 -23.78
C PRO A 66 -0.69 -14.16 -24.86
N SER A 67 -1.04 -13.15 -25.68
CA SER A 67 -0.22 -12.68 -26.81
C SER A 67 1.12 -12.06 -26.40
N ILE A 68 1.28 -11.67 -25.13
CA ILE A 68 2.47 -10.98 -24.60
C ILE A 68 3.10 -11.63 -23.37
N ALA A 69 2.45 -12.63 -22.78
CA ALA A 69 2.91 -13.29 -21.56
C ALA A 69 4.31 -13.91 -21.71
N ALA A 70 4.59 -14.55 -22.85
CA ALA A 70 5.87 -15.19 -23.12
C ALA A 70 6.96 -14.25 -23.70
N LYS A 71 6.58 -13.06 -24.17
CA LYS A 71 7.53 -12.13 -24.81
C LYS A 71 8.38 -11.46 -23.73
N PRO A 72 9.72 -11.37 -23.83
CA PRO A 72 10.59 -10.82 -22.78
C PRO A 72 10.65 -9.29 -22.73
N LEU A 73 10.54 -8.61 -23.88
CA LEU A 73 10.57 -7.15 -23.99
C LEU A 73 9.32 -6.66 -24.71
N VAL A 74 8.43 -5.98 -23.99
CA VAL A 74 7.20 -5.41 -24.53
C VAL A 74 7.04 -4.02 -23.94
N SER A 75 6.72 -3.05 -24.80
CA SER A 75 6.49 -1.66 -24.39
C SER A 75 5.21 -1.54 -23.56
N LYS A 76 5.11 -0.53 -22.70
CA LYS A 76 3.88 -0.30 -21.92
C LYS A 76 2.66 -0.08 -22.78
N VAL A 77 2.81 0.66 -23.89
CA VAL A 77 1.71 0.95 -24.83
C VAL A 77 1.20 -0.35 -25.43
N THR A 78 2.11 -1.19 -25.92
CA THR A 78 1.78 -2.51 -26.47
C THR A 78 1.08 -3.40 -25.45
N VAL A 79 1.48 -3.38 -24.17
CA VAL A 79 0.76 -4.14 -23.13
C VAL A 79 -0.69 -3.68 -23.00
N ILE A 80 -0.95 -2.38 -23.07
CA ILE A 80 -2.31 -1.84 -23.00
C ILE A 80 -3.12 -2.20 -24.24
N GLU A 81 -2.56 -2.02 -25.44
CA GLU A 81 -3.23 -2.36 -26.71
C GLU A 81 -3.59 -3.86 -26.78
N GLU A 82 -2.67 -4.72 -26.38
CA GLU A 82 -2.88 -6.17 -26.34
C GLU A 82 -3.91 -6.57 -25.28
N ALA A 83 -3.94 -5.88 -24.14
CA ALA A 83 -4.96 -6.09 -23.13
C ALA A 83 -6.35 -5.71 -23.64
N ILE A 84 -6.49 -4.59 -24.35
CA ILE A 84 -7.77 -4.16 -24.96
C ILE A 84 -8.24 -5.23 -25.96
N ARG A 85 -7.36 -5.65 -26.88
CA ARG A 85 -7.68 -6.71 -27.85
C ARG A 85 -8.10 -8.01 -27.16
N TYR A 86 -7.45 -8.38 -26.07
CA TYR A 86 -7.80 -9.59 -25.33
C TYR A 86 -9.15 -9.46 -24.61
N ILE A 87 -9.50 -8.29 -24.07
CA ILE A 87 -10.82 -8.03 -23.50
C ILE A 87 -11.91 -8.17 -24.56
N ASP A 88 -11.72 -7.60 -25.74
CA ASP A 88 -12.69 -7.71 -26.84
C ASP A 88 -12.87 -9.15 -27.33
N TYR A 89 -11.77 -9.90 -27.42
CA TYR A 89 -11.81 -11.34 -27.68
C TYR A 89 -12.63 -12.10 -26.63
N LEU A 90 -12.41 -11.82 -25.34
CA LEU A 90 -13.15 -12.46 -24.25
C LEU A 90 -14.65 -12.12 -24.28
N HIS A 91 -15.02 -10.88 -24.57
CA HIS A 91 -16.42 -10.49 -24.73
C HIS A 91 -17.09 -11.24 -25.88
N SER A 92 -16.39 -11.38 -27.00
CA SER A 92 -16.87 -12.10 -28.18
C SER A 92 -17.01 -13.59 -27.90
N ALA A 93 -16.01 -14.19 -27.25
CA ALA A 93 -16.04 -15.60 -26.84
C ALA A 93 -17.17 -15.89 -25.83
N LEU A 94 -17.41 -14.97 -24.89
CA LEU A 94 -18.50 -15.08 -23.93
C LEU A 94 -19.87 -15.03 -24.63
N LEU A 95 -20.07 -14.07 -25.54
CA LEU A 95 -21.30 -13.97 -26.33
C LEU A 95 -21.56 -15.25 -27.15
N THR A 96 -20.56 -15.74 -27.87
CA THR A 96 -20.66 -17.00 -28.64
C THR A 96 -21.00 -18.17 -27.72
N ARG A 97 -20.39 -18.25 -26.54
CA ARG A 97 -20.67 -19.31 -25.58
C ARG A 97 -22.09 -19.25 -25.05
N LEU A 98 -22.63 -18.06 -24.77
CA LEU A 98 -24.02 -17.91 -24.33
C LEU A 98 -25.00 -18.29 -25.43
N ARG A 99 -24.74 -17.90 -26.68
CA ARG A 99 -25.57 -18.29 -27.83
C ARG A 99 -25.55 -19.79 -28.12
N THR A 100 -24.42 -20.45 -27.91
CA THR A 100 -24.27 -21.88 -28.22
C THR A 100 -24.67 -22.80 -27.07
N LYS A 101 -24.42 -22.40 -25.82
CA LYS A 101 -24.65 -23.23 -24.62
C LYS A 101 -25.81 -22.76 -23.76
N GLY A 102 -26.41 -21.61 -24.08
CA GLY A 102 -27.41 -20.96 -23.23
C GLY A 102 -26.81 -20.28 -21.99
N LEU A 103 -27.70 -19.70 -21.19
CA LEU A 103 -27.34 -19.07 -19.91
C LEU A 103 -26.97 -20.14 -18.87
N PRO A 104 -25.87 -19.94 -18.11
CA PRO A 104 -25.52 -20.85 -17.02
C PRO A 104 -26.55 -20.79 -15.89
N ASN A 105 -26.69 -21.89 -15.15
CA ASN A 105 -27.69 -22.03 -14.08
C ASN A 105 -27.59 -20.96 -12.98
N CYS A 106 -26.39 -20.41 -12.73
CA CYS A 106 -26.18 -19.34 -11.77
C CYS A 106 -26.74 -17.97 -12.21
N LEU A 107 -27.13 -17.84 -13.48
CA LEU A 107 -27.78 -16.64 -14.05
C LEU A 107 -29.25 -16.92 -14.41
N ARG A 108 -29.79 -18.07 -13.98
CA ARG A 108 -31.19 -18.43 -14.21
C ARG A 108 -32.07 -17.46 -13.40
N GLY A 109 -32.81 -16.60 -14.08
CA GLY A 109 -33.61 -15.53 -13.48
C GLY A 109 -33.19 -14.11 -13.88
N VAL A 110 -32.07 -13.96 -14.61
CA VAL A 110 -31.79 -12.72 -15.32
C VAL A 110 -32.52 -12.78 -16.66
N ASP A 111 -33.45 -11.84 -16.88
CA ASP A 111 -34.18 -11.71 -18.14
C ASP A 111 -33.25 -11.14 -19.21
N VAL A 112 -32.54 -12.03 -19.92
CA VAL A 112 -31.63 -11.69 -21.00
C VAL A 112 -32.00 -12.51 -22.21
N ASP A 113 -32.49 -11.85 -23.25
CA ASP A 113 -32.70 -12.49 -24.55
C ASP A 113 -31.34 -12.68 -25.26
N VAL A 114 -30.80 -13.89 -25.12
CA VAL A 114 -29.51 -14.30 -25.68
C VAL A 114 -29.49 -14.21 -27.22
N SER A 115 -30.64 -14.35 -27.88
CA SER A 115 -30.75 -14.35 -29.34
C SER A 115 -30.56 -12.94 -29.92
N ARG A 116 -31.02 -11.92 -29.20
CA ARG A 116 -30.92 -10.51 -29.60
C ARG A 116 -29.70 -9.79 -29.02
N LEU A 117 -29.02 -10.40 -28.06
CA LEU A 117 -27.90 -9.81 -27.35
C LEU A 117 -26.77 -9.43 -28.31
N SER A 118 -26.43 -8.13 -28.40
CA SER A 118 -25.31 -7.64 -29.20
C SER A 118 -23.99 -7.67 -28.42
N LEU A 119 -22.86 -7.46 -29.11
CA LEU A 119 -21.56 -7.36 -28.46
C LEU A 119 -21.47 -6.11 -27.55
N GLU A 120 -22.12 -5.01 -27.92
CA GLU A 120 -22.16 -3.80 -27.10
C GLU A 120 -23.00 -3.99 -25.83
N ASP A 121 -24.13 -4.70 -25.93
CA ASP A 121 -24.94 -5.05 -24.74
C ASP A 121 -24.15 -5.94 -23.79
N MET A 122 -23.37 -6.89 -24.33
CA MET A 122 -22.49 -7.75 -23.52
C MET A 122 -21.44 -6.92 -22.77
N LYS A 123 -20.79 -5.98 -23.45
CA LYS A 123 -19.81 -5.07 -22.81
C LYS A 123 -20.46 -4.27 -21.69
N ALA A 124 -21.64 -3.70 -21.93
CA ALA A 124 -22.39 -2.94 -20.95
C ALA A 124 -22.76 -3.79 -19.72
N LEU A 125 -23.27 -5.00 -19.95
CA LEU A 125 -23.64 -5.94 -18.89
C LEU A 125 -22.44 -6.34 -18.02
N VAL A 126 -21.30 -6.69 -18.64
CA VAL A 126 -20.08 -7.04 -17.91
C VAL A 126 -19.59 -5.85 -17.08
N CYS A 127 -19.57 -4.64 -17.65
CA CYS A 127 -19.23 -3.42 -16.92
C CYS A 127 -20.14 -3.22 -15.70
N GLN A 128 -21.45 -3.38 -15.85
CA GLN A 128 -22.42 -3.26 -14.76
C GLN A 128 -22.17 -4.31 -13.66
N LEU A 129 -21.91 -5.56 -14.02
CA LEU A 129 -21.62 -6.64 -13.07
C LEU A 129 -20.33 -6.39 -12.28
N VAL A 130 -19.28 -5.93 -12.96
CA VAL A 130 -17.99 -5.59 -12.30
C VAL A 130 -18.18 -4.40 -11.35
N GLN A 131 -18.91 -3.37 -11.76
CA GLN A 131 -19.21 -2.21 -10.91
C GLN A 131 -20.00 -2.61 -9.67
N LYS A 132 -21.09 -3.38 -9.83
CA LYS A 132 -21.88 -3.90 -8.69
C LYS A 132 -21.01 -4.69 -7.71
N ASN A 133 -20.14 -5.57 -8.20
CA ASN A 133 -19.23 -6.35 -7.36
C ASN A 133 -18.23 -5.46 -6.60
N SER A 134 -17.73 -4.39 -7.24
CA SER A 134 -16.84 -3.44 -6.58
C SER A 134 -17.51 -2.65 -5.43
N GLN A 135 -18.84 -2.44 -5.50
CA GLN A 135 -19.61 -1.78 -4.45
C GLN A 135 -19.85 -2.70 -3.26
N LEU A 136 -20.16 -3.98 -3.50
CA LEU A 136 -20.34 -4.98 -2.43
C LEU A 136 -19.07 -5.11 -1.58
N LYS A 137 -17.89 -5.01 -2.21
CA LYS A 137 -16.60 -5.09 -1.51
C LYS A 137 -16.27 -3.86 -0.66
N LYS A 138 -17.00 -2.76 -0.83
CA LYS A 138 -16.86 -1.52 -0.04
C LYS A 138 -17.83 -1.45 1.13
N GLN A 139 -18.74 -2.40 1.30
CA GLN A 139 -19.46 -2.48 2.57
C GLN A 139 -18.46 -2.80 3.69
N PRO A 140 -18.46 -2.03 4.80
CA PRO A 140 -17.70 -2.42 5.97
C PRO A 140 -18.19 -3.80 6.38
N ALA A 141 -17.26 -4.73 6.56
CA ALA A 141 -17.57 -6.04 7.12
C ALA A 141 -18.48 -5.81 8.34
N ALA A 142 -19.71 -6.32 8.29
CA ALA A 142 -20.60 -6.31 9.43
C ALA A 142 -19.82 -6.87 10.64
N PRO A 143 -19.98 -6.30 11.84
CA PRO A 143 -19.28 -6.77 13.03
C PRO A 143 -19.57 -8.25 13.20
N SER A 144 -18.56 -9.09 12.97
CA SER A 144 -18.63 -10.50 13.32
C SER A 144 -18.98 -10.59 14.81
N PRO A 145 -19.85 -11.53 15.22
CA PRO A 145 -20.14 -11.74 16.63
C PRO A 145 -18.83 -11.92 17.42
N PRO A 146 -18.77 -11.42 18.67
CA PRO A 146 -17.54 -11.42 19.45
C PRO A 146 -16.96 -12.85 19.53
N PRO A 147 -15.64 -13.02 19.37
CA PRO A 147 -15.02 -14.32 19.55
C PRO A 147 -15.28 -14.79 20.98
N SER A 148 -15.78 -16.01 21.12
CA SER A 148 -15.89 -16.67 22.41
C SER A 148 -14.51 -16.67 23.12
N PRO A 149 -14.48 -16.54 24.45
CA PRO A 149 -13.24 -16.50 25.20
C PRO A 149 -12.63 -17.91 25.23
N VAL A 150 -11.84 -18.23 24.21
CA VAL A 150 -10.99 -19.42 24.23
C VAL A 150 -9.73 -19.05 25.00
N SER A 151 -9.43 -19.86 26.01
CA SER A 151 -8.42 -19.67 27.03
C SER A 151 -7.04 -19.25 26.50
N PHE A 152 -6.48 -18.22 27.12
CA PHE A 152 -5.16 -17.64 26.82
C PHE A 152 -3.98 -18.53 27.26
N PHE A 153 -4.24 -19.72 27.83
CA PHE A 153 -3.22 -20.51 28.55
C PHE A 153 -2.62 -21.69 27.78
N GLU A 154 -2.85 -21.81 26.47
CA GLU A 154 -2.43 -23.03 25.74
C GLU A 154 -1.60 -22.75 24.49
N ARG A 155 -0.64 -21.82 24.59
CA ARG A 155 0.43 -21.65 23.60
C ARG A 155 1.79 -21.44 24.26
N SER A 156 2.30 -22.47 24.91
CA SER A 156 3.72 -22.48 25.27
C SER A 156 4.26 -23.90 25.46
N ARG A 157 4.25 -24.73 24.40
CA ARG A 157 5.20 -25.86 24.26
C ARG A 157 5.51 -26.11 22.78
N HIS A 158 6.80 -26.18 22.48
CA HIS A 158 7.44 -26.66 21.25
C HIS A 158 7.52 -25.71 20.04
N THR A 159 8.48 -24.79 20.11
CA THR A 159 9.39 -24.55 18.98
C THR A 159 10.76 -24.15 19.53
N PRO A 160 11.80 -25.00 19.44
CA PRO A 160 13.13 -24.61 19.88
C PRO A 160 13.76 -23.62 18.88
N PRO A 161 14.59 -22.68 19.34
CA PRO A 161 15.23 -21.69 18.48
C PRO A 161 16.43 -22.31 17.75
N SER A 162 16.35 -22.40 16.43
CA SER A 162 17.43 -22.88 15.56
C SER A 162 18.48 -21.79 15.29
N TYR A 163 19.31 -21.47 16.29
CA TYR A 163 20.49 -20.62 16.11
C TYR A 163 21.75 -21.43 15.85
N LEU A 164 21.79 -22.19 14.74
CA LEU A 164 23.05 -22.72 14.20
C LEU A 164 22.96 -22.85 12.68
N THR A 165 23.35 -21.80 11.96
CA THR A 165 24.08 -21.99 10.69
C THR A 165 25.15 -20.91 10.53
N SER A 166 26.37 -21.36 10.73
CA SER A 166 27.62 -20.63 10.56
C SER A 166 27.97 -20.46 9.08
N ARG A 167 28.63 -19.31 8.79
CA ARG A 167 29.69 -19.08 7.78
C ARG A 167 29.40 -19.37 6.31
N ARG A 168 29.67 -18.37 5.44
CA ARG A 168 30.78 -18.37 4.45
C ARG A 168 31.25 -16.94 4.12
N LEU A 169 32.55 -16.70 4.28
CA LEU A 169 33.28 -15.54 3.73
C LEU A 169 33.53 -15.77 2.22
N PRO A 170 33.50 -14.73 1.37
CA PRO A 170 33.95 -14.84 0.00
C PRO A 170 35.49 -14.72 -0.10
N LYS A 171 36.10 -15.67 -0.82
CA LYS A 171 37.48 -15.60 -1.29
C LYS A 171 37.59 -14.50 -2.36
N ARG A 172 38.55 -13.59 -2.17
CA ARG A 172 39.08 -12.74 -3.23
C ARG A 172 40.05 -13.57 -4.07
N THR A 173 39.85 -13.56 -5.38
CA THR A 173 40.85 -13.82 -6.41
C THR A 173 40.94 -12.58 -7.26
#